data_AF-A0A529MZY3-F1
#
_entry.id   AF-A0A529MZY3-F1
#
_cell.length_a   1.000
_cell.length_b   1.000
_cell.length_c   1.000
_cell.angle_alpha   90.00
_cell.angle_beta   90.00
_cell.angle_gamma   90.00
#
_symmetry.space_group_name_H-M   'P 1'
#
loop_
_entity.id
_entity.type
_entity.pdbx_description
1 polymer ?
#
loop_
_entity_poly.entity_id
_entity_poly.type
_entity_poly.pdbx_seq_one_letter_code
_entity_poly.pdbx_strand_id
1 'polypeptide(L)'
;PKLIISASCGLEPGRTVAYKPLLDTAIELSRHKPDACLILQREQLRCELKDHYDIDYADAVGRERAAGANVDCVPVLATDPLYIIYTSGTTGQPKGIVRDNGGHMVALKWTMENEFGVKPGEVFWAASDVGWVVGHSY
;
A
#
# COMPACT_ATOMS: atom_id res chain seq x y z
N PRO A 1 -1.53 13.06 -0.89
CA PRO A 1 -1.58 12.36 0.42
C PRO A 1 -0.65 13.07 1.41
N LYS A 2 -0.83 12.90 2.73
CA LYS A 2 0.10 13.45 3.73
C LYS A 2 1.39 12.63 3.86
N LEU A 3 1.31 11.31 3.66
CA LEU A 3 2.43 10.39 3.72
C LEU A 3 2.42 9.53 2.45
N ILE A 4 3.59 9.17 1.93
CA ILE A 4 3.74 8.11 0.93
C ILE A 4 4.60 7.00 1.53
N ILE A 5 4.16 5.75 1.38
CA ILE A 5 4.95 4.57 1.76
C ILE A 5 5.50 3.94 0.49
N SER A 6 6.79 3.62 0.46
CA SER A 6 7.45 2.97 -0.67
C SER A 6 8.60 2.09 -0.21
N ALA A 7 9.27 1.44 -1.15
CA ALA A 7 10.53 0.74 -0.93
C ALA A 7 11.66 1.42 -1.72
N SER A 8 12.92 1.10 -1.40
CA SER A 8 14.06 1.58 -2.17
C SER A 8 14.07 1.01 -3.59
N CYS A 9 13.65 -0.26 -3.77
CA CYS A 9 13.59 -0.91 -5.08
C CYS A 9 12.54 -2.03 -5.24
N GLY A 10 12.28 -2.41 -6.49
CA GLY A 10 11.56 -3.60 -6.93
C GLY A 10 12.49 -4.60 -7.62
N LEU A 11 12.06 -5.85 -7.77
CA LEU A 11 12.80 -6.86 -8.55
C LEU A 11 11.90 -7.38 -9.67
N GLU A 12 12.40 -7.34 -10.89
CA GLU A 12 11.76 -7.84 -12.11
C GLU A 12 12.71 -8.83 -12.78
N PRO A 13 12.23 -9.69 -13.70
CA PRO A 13 13.09 -10.63 -14.41
C PRO A 13 14.31 -9.92 -15.05
N GLY A 14 15.50 -10.23 -14.54
CA GLY A 14 16.77 -9.68 -15.03
C GLY A 14 17.06 -8.22 -14.68
N ARG A 15 16.28 -7.54 -13.83
CA ARG A 15 16.56 -6.14 -13.46
C ARG A 15 16.06 -5.73 -12.07
N THR A 16 16.77 -4.80 -11.46
CA THR A 16 16.32 -4.06 -10.28
C THR A 16 15.61 -2.78 -10.71
N VAL A 17 14.43 -2.50 -10.15
CA VAL A 17 13.67 -1.27 -10.40
C VAL A 17 13.94 -0.29 -9.27
N ALA A 18 14.65 0.81 -9.54
CA ALA A 18 14.93 1.83 -8.54
C ALA A 18 13.66 2.66 -8.24
N TYR A 19 12.93 2.32 -7.18
CA TYR A 19 11.67 2.98 -6.84
C TYR A 19 11.86 4.38 -6.27
N LYS A 20 12.90 4.60 -5.46
CA LYS A 20 13.10 5.92 -4.83
C LYS A 20 13.27 7.07 -5.84
N PRO A 21 14.11 6.96 -6.89
CA PRO A 21 14.18 8.00 -7.92
C PRO A 21 12.84 8.25 -8.62
N LEU A 22 12.08 7.19 -8.93
CA LEU A 22 10.76 7.32 -9.55
C LEU A 22 9.78 8.08 -8.64
N LEU A 23 9.78 7.76 -7.35
CA LEU A 23 8.98 8.44 -6.35
C LEU A 23 9.37 9.92 -6.22
N ASP A 24 10.67 10.21 -6.12
CA ASP A 24 11.16 11.58 -5.99
C ASP A 24 10.75 12.45 -7.18
N THR A 25 10.95 11.96 -8.41
CA THR A 25 10.50 12.67 -9.61
C THR A 25 8.98 12.84 -9.64
N ALA A 26 8.20 11.82 -9.24
CA ALA A 26 6.74 11.96 -9.18
C ALA A 26 6.30 13.02 -8.15
N ILE A 27 6.97 13.10 -7.00
CA ILE A 27 6.72 14.14 -6.00
C ILE A 27 7.08 15.51 -6.57
N GLU A 28 8.19 15.65 -7.28
CA GLU A 28 8.59 16.91 -7.94
C GLU A 28 7.56 17.39 -8.96
N LEU A 29 7.05 16.50 -9.80
CA LEU A 29 6.02 16.79 -10.80
C LEU A 29 4.65 17.10 -10.19
N SER A 30 4.33 16.52 -9.03
CA SER A 30 3.05 16.74 -8.36
C SER A 30 2.95 18.17 -7.80
N ARG A 31 1.79 18.82 -7.98
CA ARG A 31 1.50 20.11 -7.32
C ARG A 31 1.41 19.98 -5.79
N HIS A 32 0.87 18.87 -5.32
CA HIS A 32 0.77 18.57 -3.88
C HIS A 32 2.02 17.83 -3.43
N LYS A 33 2.67 18.31 -2.36
CA LYS A 33 3.82 17.63 -1.74
C LYS A 33 3.35 16.89 -0.48
N PRO A 34 3.67 15.59 -0.30
CA PRO A 34 3.42 14.93 0.97
C PRO A 34 4.32 15.51 2.06
N ASP A 35 3.90 15.40 3.31
CA ASP A 35 4.60 15.90 4.50
C ASP A 35 5.84 15.02 4.82
N ALA A 36 5.77 13.72 4.49
CA ALA A 36 6.88 12.78 4.65
C ALA A 36 6.76 11.59 3.69
N CYS A 37 7.84 10.81 3.58
CA CYS A 37 7.83 9.48 2.97
C CYS A 37 8.36 8.43 3.95
N LEU A 38 7.76 7.24 3.98
CA LEU A 38 8.23 6.09 4.75
C LEU A 38 8.83 5.07 3.79
N ILE A 39 10.13 4.82 3.88
CA ILE A 39 10.88 4.04 2.88
C ILE A 39 11.40 2.74 3.49
N LEU A 40 10.96 1.62 2.93
CA LEU A 40 11.55 0.31 3.21
C LEU A 40 12.85 0.15 2.42
N GLN A 41 13.99 0.17 3.10
CA GLN A 41 15.28 -0.14 2.49
C GLN A 41 15.38 -1.62 2.16
N ARG A 42 15.58 -1.95 0.89
CA ARG A 42 15.86 -3.30 0.41
C ARG A 42 17.34 -3.42 0.05
N GLU A 43 17.94 -4.53 0.48
CA GLU A 43 19.38 -4.78 0.32
C GLU A 43 19.84 -4.81 -1.14
N GLN A 44 18.96 -5.20 -2.07
CA GLN A 44 19.30 -5.31 -3.49
C GLN A 44 19.64 -3.96 -4.13
N LEU A 45 19.07 -2.86 -3.61
CA LEU A 45 19.43 -1.50 -3.98
C LEU A 45 18.90 -0.56 -2.90
N ARG A 46 19.79 -0.15 -1.99
CA ARG A 46 19.49 0.88 -1.00
C ARG A 46 19.44 2.26 -1.67
N CYS A 47 18.71 3.19 -1.07
CA CYS A 47 18.66 4.58 -1.52
C CYS A 47 19.09 5.54 -0.41
N GLU A 48 19.52 6.73 -0.79
CA GLU A 48 19.69 7.83 0.16
C GLU A 48 18.31 8.30 0.65
N LEU A 49 18.25 8.66 1.93
CA LEU A 49 17.07 9.22 2.57
C LEU A 49 17.31 10.71 2.78
N LYS A 50 16.34 11.54 2.37
CA LYS A 50 16.38 12.99 2.59
C LYS A 50 16.16 13.28 4.06
N ASP A 51 17.14 13.93 4.69
CA ASP A 51 17.06 14.34 6.10
C ASP A 51 15.75 15.07 6.40
N HIS A 52 15.15 14.72 7.54
CA HIS A 52 13.89 15.31 8.03
C HIS A 52 12.66 15.16 7.11
N TYR A 53 12.72 14.32 6.07
CA TYR A 53 11.61 14.07 5.15
C TYR A 53 11.35 12.59 4.88
N ASP A 54 12.41 11.85 4.54
CA ASP A 54 12.32 10.41 4.34
C ASP A 54 12.61 9.70 5.68
N ILE A 55 11.71 8.81 6.07
CA ILE A 55 11.76 8.02 7.30
C ILE A 55 12.13 6.59 6.91
N ASP A 56 13.17 6.03 7.54
CA ASP A 56 13.48 4.61 7.39
C ASP A 56 12.39 3.76 8.07
N TYR A 57 11.77 2.88 7.30
CA TYR A 57 10.66 2.03 7.77
C TYR A 57 11.09 1.10 8.91
N ALA A 58 12.26 0.46 8.78
CA ALA A 58 12.70 -0.54 9.74
C ALA A 58 13.06 0.12 11.08
N ASP A 59 13.73 1.26 11.04
CA ASP A 59 14.06 2.04 12.24
C ASP A 59 12.80 2.57 12.92
N ALA A 60 11.84 3.09 12.16
CA ALA A 60 10.57 3.58 12.72
C ALA A 60 9.78 2.45 13.39
N VAL A 61 9.59 1.31 12.72
CA VAL A 61 8.90 0.15 13.29
C VAL A 61 9.65 -0.41 14.49
N GLY A 62 10.98 -0.48 14.43
CA GLY A 62 11.81 -0.96 15.53
C GLY A 62 11.67 -0.09 16.79
N ARG A 63 11.65 1.24 16.63
CA ARG A 63 11.44 2.20 17.73
C ARG A 63 10.09 2.02 18.39
N GLU A 64 9.01 1.96 17.62
CA GLU A 64 7.66 1.80 18.16
C GLU A 64 7.49 0.45 18.86
N ARG A 65 8.04 -0.64 18.31
CA ARG A 65 8.05 -1.95 18.97
C ARG A 65 8.83 -1.94 20.28
N ALA A 66 10.00 -1.31 20.32
CA ALA A 66 10.80 -1.19 21.54
C ALA A 66 10.12 -0.34 22.62
N ALA A 67 9.34 0.66 22.21
CA ALA A 67 8.50 1.46 23.10
C ALA A 67 7.25 0.71 23.59
N GLY A 68 7.00 -0.51 23.10
CA GLY A 68 5.79 -1.27 23.44
C GLY A 68 4.52 -0.66 22.86
N ALA A 69 4.63 0.06 21.74
CA ALA A 69 3.50 0.74 21.11
C ALA A 69 2.38 -0.28 20.80
N ASN A 70 1.20 0.03 21.30
CA ASN A 70 -0.04 -0.67 21.01
C ASN A 70 -1.08 0.40 20.68
N VAL A 71 -1.63 0.36 19.46
CA VAL A 71 -2.59 1.36 18.98
C VAL A 71 -3.93 0.66 18.80
N ASP A 72 -4.95 1.15 19.50
CA ASP A 72 -6.31 0.61 19.40
C ASP A 72 -6.86 0.81 17.98
N CYS A 73 -7.71 -0.13 17.53
CA CYS A 73 -8.43 0.04 16.28
C CYS A 73 -9.36 1.26 16.35
N VAL A 74 -9.21 2.18 15.40
CA VAL A 74 -10.10 3.35 15.29
C VAL A 74 -11.46 2.90 14.76
N PRO A 75 -12.57 3.12 15.49
CA PRO A 75 -13.90 2.81 14.99
C PRO A 75 -14.26 3.76 13.84
N VAL A 76 -14.77 3.20 12.76
CA VAL A 76 -15.23 3.92 11.56
C VAL A 76 -16.64 3.47 11.17
N LEU A 77 -17.36 4.29 10.41
CA LEU A 77 -18.65 3.90 9.87
C LEU A 77 -18.46 2.84 8.77
N ALA A 78 -19.48 1.98 8.58
CA ALA A 78 -19.50 1.02 7.48
C ALA A 78 -19.34 1.70 6.10
N THR A 79 -19.80 2.94 5.97
CA THR A 79 -19.74 3.74 4.74
C THR A 79 -18.49 4.60 4.62
N ASP A 80 -17.63 4.64 5.64
CA ASP A 80 -16.38 5.41 5.54
C ASP A 80 -15.46 4.79 4.48
N PRO A 81 -14.68 5.59 3.75
CA PRO A 81 -13.80 5.10 2.70
C PRO A 81 -12.66 4.27 3.30
N LEU A 82 -12.55 3.02 2.88
CA LEU A 82 -11.48 2.09 3.23
C LEU A 82 -10.22 2.36 2.39
N TYR A 83 -10.36 2.45 1.06
CA TYR A 83 -9.26 2.77 0.16
C TYR A 83 -9.73 3.46 -1.12
N ILE A 84 -8.78 4.08 -1.82
CA ILE A 84 -8.94 4.57 -3.20
C ILE A 84 -7.98 3.79 -4.08
N ILE A 85 -8.50 3.10 -5.10
CA ILE A 85 -7.68 2.45 -6.13
C ILE A 85 -7.90 3.16 -7.46
N TYR A 86 -6.82 3.64 -8.07
CA TYR A 86 -6.89 4.33 -9.36
C TYR A 86 -6.95 3.32 -10.50
N THR A 87 -7.85 3.54 -11.45
CA THR A 87 -7.99 2.75 -12.67
C THR A 87 -7.91 3.64 -13.92
N SER A 88 -7.62 3.04 -15.07
CA SER A 88 -7.58 3.76 -16.34
C SER A 88 -8.96 4.33 -16.67
N GLY A 89 -9.04 5.64 -16.88
CA GLY A 89 -10.24 6.28 -17.39
C GLY A 89 -10.25 6.28 -18.91
N THR A 90 -11.43 6.10 -19.51
CA THR A 90 -11.64 6.22 -20.97
C THR A 90 -11.33 7.63 -21.50
N THR A 91 -11.30 8.64 -20.63
CA THR A 91 -11.06 10.05 -20.96
C THR A 91 -9.61 10.50 -20.75
N GLY A 92 -8.68 9.55 -20.51
CA GLY A 92 -7.27 9.84 -20.26
C GLY A 92 -6.95 10.35 -18.84
N GLN A 93 -7.97 10.65 -18.03
CA GLN A 93 -7.80 10.97 -16.61
C GLN A 93 -8.06 9.73 -15.75
N PRO A 94 -7.16 9.37 -14.82
CA PRO A 94 -7.36 8.22 -13.95
C PRO A 94 -8.56 8.43 -13.02
N LYS A 95 -9.35 7.38 -12.81
CA LYS A 95 -10.53 7.41 -11.92
C LYS A 95 -10.16 6.76 -10.60
N GLY A 96 -10.34 7.48 -9.48
CA GLY A 96 -10.15 6.94 -8.14
C GLY A 96 -11.42 6.22 -7.67
N ILE A 97 -11.42 4.89 -7.72
CA ILE A 97 -12.53 4.09 -7.20
C ILE A 97 -12.43 4.05 -5.68
N VAL A 98 -13.44 4.58 -5.01
CA VAL A 98 -13.56 4.56 -3.55
C VAL A 98 -14.27 3.28 -3.12
N ARG A 99 -13.70 2.58 -2.13
CA ARG A 99 -14.31 1.41 -1.51
C ARG A 99 -14.72 1.73 -0.08
N ASP A 100 -15.91 1.31 0.34
CA ASP A 100 -16.43 1.44 1.71
C ASP A 100 -15.92 0.32 2.63
N ASN A 101 -15.94 0.51 3.95
CA ASN A 101 -15.47 -0.49 4.91
C ASN A 101 -16.41 -1.71 5.00
N GLY A 102 -17.69 -1.48 5.30
CA GLY A 102 -18.63 -2.53 5.67
C GLY A 102 -19.01 -3.45 4.52
N GLY A 103 -19.46 -2.87 3.39
CA GLY A 103 -19.86 -3.64 2.21
C GLY A 103 -18.72 -4.48 1.65
N HIS A 104 -17.50 -3.92 1.62
CA HIS A 104 -16.31 -4.63 1.21
C HIS A 104 -16.02 -5.86 2.09
N MET A 105 -15.89 -5.67 3.41
CA MET A 105 -15.57 -6.79 4.31
C MET A 105 -16.61 -7.91 4.26
N VAL A 106 -17.91 -7.58 4.23
CA VAL A 106 -18.98 -8.58 4.16
C VAL A 106 -18.91 -9.38 2.87
N ALA A 107 -18.72 -8.71 1.73
CA ALA A 107 -18.63 -9.36 0.43
C ALA A 107 -17.41 -10.29 0.34
N LEU A 108 -16.22 -9.82 0.74
CA LEU A 108 -14.99 -10.63 0.68
C LEU A 108 -15.08 -11.86 1.58
N LYS A 109 -15.59 -11.70 2.81
CA LYS A 109 -15.81 -12.85 3.72
C LYS A 109 -16.75 -13.87 3.09
N TRP A 110 -17.79 -13.43 2.39
CA TRP A 110 -18.75 -14.32 1.74
C TRP A 110 -18.11 -15.06 0.56
N THR A 111 -17.35 -14.37 -0.30
CA THR A 111 -16.76 -14.98 -1.51
C THR A 111 -15.68 -16.00 -1.20
N MET A 112 -14.89 -15.84 -0.12
CA MET A 112 -13.84 -16.80 0.23
C MET A 112 -14.37 -18.25 0.33
N GLU A 113 -15.49 -18.46 1.01
CA GLU A 113 -16.07 -19.80 1.14
C GLU A 113 -16.99 -20.15 -0.04
N ASN A 114 -17.82 -19.22 -0.50
CA ASN A 114 -18.89 -19.54 -1.46
C ASN A 114 -18.41 -19.59 -2.92
N GLU A 115 -17.36 -18.84 -3.26
CA GLU A 115 -16.81 -18.81 -4.63
C GLU A 115 -15.50 -19.61 -4.71
N PHE A 116 -14.61 -19.45 -3.71
CA PHE A 116 -13.30 -20.12 -3.72
C PHE A 116 -13.25 -21.41 -2.90
N GLY A 117 -14.28 -21.73 -2.12
CA GLY A 117 -14.32 -22.94 -1.30
C GLY A 117 -13.32 -22.96 -0.13
N VAL A 118 -12.73 -21.81 0.21
CA VAL A 118 -11.68 -21.67 1.22
C VAL A 118 -12.29 -21.50 2.60
N LYS A 119 -11.83 -22.31 3.54
CA LYS A 119 -12.24 -22.30 4.94
C LYS A 119 -11.19 -21.64 5.84
N PRO A 120 -11.59 -21.19 7.04
CA PRO A 120 -10.63 -20.68 8.02
C PRO A 120 -9.51 -21.69 8.30
N GLY A 121 -8.27 -21.23 8.20
CA GLY A 121 -7.06 -22.04 8.41
C GLY A 121 -6.48 -22.66 7.13
N GLU A 122 -7.15 -22.55 5.99
CA GLU A 122 -6.63 -23.04 4.71
C GLU A 122 -5.73 -22.01 4.02
N VAL A 123 -4.85 -22.51 3.15
CA VAL A 123 -3.94 -21.68 2.35
C VAL A 123 -4.68 -21.20 1.09
N PHE A 124 -4.66 -19.89 0.86
CA PHE A 124 -5.15 -19.27 -0.36
C PHE A 124 -4.00 -18.59 -1.11
N TRP A 125 -3.99 -18.67 -2.43
CA TRP A 125 -2.98 -18.03 -3.27
C TRP A 125 -3.61 -17.35 -4.49
N ALA A 126 -3.61 -16.02 -4.50
CA ALA A 126 -3.88 -15.21 -5.67
C ALA A 126 -2.57 -14.72 -6.29
N ALA A 127 -2.23 -15.23 -7.48
CA ALA A 127 -1.07 -14.78 -8.26
C ALA A 127 -1.36 -13.45 -8.99
N SER A 128 -1.62 -12.39 -8.21
CA SER A 128 -1.82 -11.02 -8.69
C SER A 128 -0.76 -10.07 -8.11
N ASP A 129 -0.96 -8.77 -8.27
CA ASP A 129 -0.15 -7.73 -7.64
C ASP A 129 -1.05 -6.80 -6.82
N VAL A 130 -0.50 -6.27 -5.73
CA VAL A 130 -1.22 -5.38 -4.79
C VAL A 130 -1.63 -4.07 -5.45
N GLY A 131 -1.07 -3.69 -6.60
CA GLY A 131 -1.51 -2.54 -7.40
C GLY A 131 -2.85 -2.75 -8.10
N TRP A 132 -3.41 -3.97 -8.11
CA TRP A 132 -4.68 -4.31 -8.77
C TRP A 132 -5.78 -4.68 -7.77
N VAL A 133 -7.03 -4.61 -8.24
CA VAL A 133 -8.22 -4.92 -7.41
C VAL A 133 -8.24 -6.37 -6.91
N VAL A 134 -7.62 -7.29 -7.65
CA VAL A 134 -7.47 -8.68 -7.23
C VAL A 134 -6.59 -8.74 -5.98
N GLY A 135 -5.36 -8.23 -6.01
CA GLY A 135 -4.47 -8.23 -4.83
C GLY A 135 -4.95 -7.39 -3.65
N HIS A 136 -5.89 -6.47 -3.84
CA HIS A 136 -6.58 -5.80 -2.74
C HIS A 136 -7.67 -6.68 -2.08
N SER A 137 -8.26 -7.61 -2.84
CA SER A 137 -9.42 -8.38 -2.38
C SER A 137 -9.08 -9.82 -2.00
N TYR A 138 -8.03 -10.39 -2.60
CA TYR A 138 -7.69 -11.81 -2.62
C TYR A 138 -6.16 -11.96 -2.68
#